data_AF-A0A359H554-F1
#
_entry.id   AF-A0A359H554-F1
#
_cell.length_a   1.000
_cell.length_b   1.000
_cell.length_c   1.000
_cell.angle_alpha   90.00
_cell.angle_beta   90.00
_cell.angle_gamma   90.00
#
_symmetry.space_group_name_H-M   'P 1'
#
loop_
_entity.id
_entity.type
_entity.pdbx_description
1 polymer ?
#
loop_
_entity_poly.entity_id
_entity_poly.type
_entity_poly.pdbx_seq_one_letter_code
_entity_poly.pdbx_strand_id
1 'polypeptide(L)' 'MTNILAITWAPSPEIFSIGPIHLRYYSILFVSGFIIGYYIVSGFFKREKLPTNILDTLLYSLLGATLVGARLGHCL' A
#
# COMPACT_ATOMS: atom_id res chain seq x y z
N MET A 1 32.72 17.30 3.60
CA MET A 1 32.72 17.85 4.97
C MET A 1 31.57 17.20 5.73
N THR A 2 31.86 16.17 6.54
CA THR A 2 30.86 15.45 7.34
C THR A 2 30.59 16.20 8.63
N ASN A 3 29.36 16.72 8.78
CA ASN A 3 28.94 17.45 9.97
C ASN A 3 28.51 16.46 11.06
N ILE A 4 29.30 16.33 12.13
CA ILE A 4 29.08 15.37 13.23
C ILE A 4 27.93 15.73 14.18
N LEU A 5 27.41 16.97 14.12
CA LEU A 5 26.25 17.39 14.93
C LEU A 5 24.90 17.13 14.25
N ALA A 6 24.90 16.64 13.01
CA ALA A 6 23.66 16.43 12.25
C ALA A 6 23.68 15.09 11.52
N ILE A 7 22.58 14.36 11.63
CA ILE A 7 22.35 13.17 10.82
C ILE A 7 21.95 13.65 9.42
N THR A 8 22.78 13.37 8.42
CA THR A 8 22.45 13.63 7.02
C THR A 8 21.47 12.54 6.55
N TRP A 9 20.17 12.84 6.64
CA TRP A 9 19.12 11.94 6.19
C TRP A 9 18.98 12.04 4.66
N ALA A 10 19.78 11.27 3.93
CA ALA A 10 19.74 11.16 2.48
C ALA A 10 19.49 9.71 2.00
N PRO A 11 18.41 9.04 2.47
CA PRO A 11 18.07 7.74 1.90
C PRO A 11 17.58 7.92 0.47
N SER A 12 18.17 7.19 -0.47
CA SER A 12 17.70 7.13 -1.86
C SER A 12 16.23 6.65 -1.86
N PRO A 13 15.27 7.45 -2.35
CA PRO A 13 13.84 7.14 -2.24
C PRO A 13 13.37 6.03 -3.20
N GLU A 14 14.28 5.53 -4.02
CA GLU A 14 14.07 4.59 -5.12
C GLU A 14 14.67 3.23 -4.78
N ILE A 15 13.82 2.20 -4.76
CA ILE A 15 14.25 0.81 -4.51
C ILE A 15 14.77 0.18 -5.79
N PHE A 16 14.03 0.40 -6.88
CA PHE A 16 14.32 -0.19 -8.18
C PHE A 16 13.79 0.74 -9.27
N SER A 17 14.65 1.04 -10.24
CA SER A 17 14.31 1.86 -11.41
C SER A 17 14.38 0.94 -12.64
N ILE A 18 13.23 0.46 -13.10
CA ILE A 18 13.13 -0.26 -14.38
C ILE A 18 12.64 0.76 -15.40
N GLY A 19 13.59 1.42 -16.06
CA GLY A 19 13.32 2.43 -17.09
C GLY A 19 12.46 3.59 -16.58
N PRO A 20 11.22 3.80 -17.08
CA PRO A 20 10.35 4.92 -16.70
C PRO A 20 9.59 4.71 -15.38
N ILE A 21 9.69 3.55 -14.73
CA ILE A 21 8.92 3.22 -13.52
C ILE A 21 9.85 3.27 -12.31
N HIS A 22 9.68 4.32 -11.51
CA HIS A 22 10.39 4.50 -10.24
C HIS A 22 9.56 3.89 -9.10
N LEU A 23 9.94 2.71 -8.63
CA LEU A 23 9.27 2.09 -7.48
C LEU A 23 9.83 2.68 -6.18
N ARG A 24 9.00 3.45 -5.47
CA ARG A 24 9.37 4.12 -4.22
C ARG A 24 9.04 3.24 -3.01
N TYR A 25 9.80 3.38 -1.92
CA TYR A 25 9.55 2.63 -0.67
C TYR A 25 8.11 2.77 -0.15
N TYR A 26 7.50 3.95 -0.30
CA TYR A 26 6.13 4.16 0.15
C TYR A 26 5.12 3.27 -0.61
N SER A 27 5.36 2.99 -1.89
CA SER A 27 4.47 2.17 -2.72
C SER A 27 4.44 0.73 -2.24
N ILE A 28 5.58 0.20 -1.78
CA ILE A 28 5.67 -1.14 -1.21
C ILE A 28 4.96 -1.21 0.15
N LEU A 29 5.18 -0.23 1.03
CA LEU A 29 4.44 -0.17 2.30
C LEU A 29 2.94 -0.11 2.06
N PHE A 30 2.51 0.69 1.09
CA PHE A 30 1.10 0.83 0.73
C PHE A 30 0.48 -0.50 0.28
N VAL A 31 1.11 -1.20 -0.68
CA VAL A 31 0.65 -2.51 -1.15
C VAL A 31 0.67 -3.56 -0.03
N SER A 32 1.70 -3.55 0.82
CA SER A 32 1.78 -4.47 1.96
C SER A 32 0.63 -4.30 2.95
N GLY A 33 0.15 -3.06 3.15
CA GLY A 33 -1.01 -2.78 4.00
C GLY A 33 -2.27 -3.47 3.52
N PHE A 34 -2.54 -3.46 2.20
CA PHE A 34 -3.67 -4.18 1.60
C PHE A 34 -3.54 -5.69 1.75
N ILE A 35 -2.34 -6.24 1.56
CA ILE A 35 -2.09 -7.68 1.70
C ILE A 35 -2.35 -8.13 3.14
N ILE A 36 -1.80 -7.42 4.12
CA ILE A 36 -1.98 -7.74 5.54
C ILE A 36 -3.45 -7.61 5.94
N GLY A 37 -4.11 -6.52 5.51
CA GLY A 37 -5.54 -6.31 5.74
C GLY A 37 -6.40 -7.44 5.17
N TYR A 38 -6.09 -7.89 3.95
CA TYR A 38 -6.79 -9.03 3.34
C TYR A 38 -6.64 -10.31 4.15
N TYR A 39 -5.42 -10.64 4.60
CA TYR A 39 -5.19 -11.84 5.40
C TYR A 39 -5.96 -11.82 6.72
N ILE A 40 -6.07 -10.65 7.37
CA ILE A 40 -6.84 -10.48 8.61
C ILE A 40 -8.32 -10.75 8.36
N VAL A 41 -8.91 -10.10 7.37
CA VAL A 41 -10.35 -10.24 7.07
C VAL A 41 -10.67 -11.64 6.54
N SER A 42 -9.78 -12.23 5.72
CA SER A 42 -9.89 -13.61 5.27
C SER A 42 -9.88 -14.60 6.45
N GLY A 43 -9.03 -14.35 7.46
CA GLY A 43 -9.03 -15.11 8.70
C GLY A 43 -10.35 -15.02 9.48
N PHE A 44 -10.98 -13.84 9.48
CA PHE A 44 -12.29 -13.63 10.11
C PHE A 44 -13.41 -14.37 9.37
N PHE A 45 -13.46 -14.24 8.04
CA PHE A 45 -14.43 -14.94 7.19
C PHE A 45 -14.36 -16.46 7.32
N LYS A 46 -13.14 -17.02 7.44
CA LYS A 46 -12.94 -18.45 7.67
C LYS A 46 -13.50 -18.93 9.02
N ARG A 47 -13.43 -18.09 10.06
CA ARG A 47 -13.98 -18.41 11.39
C ARG A 47 -15.50 -18.38 11.40
N GLU A 48 -16.10 -17.45 10.68
CA GLU A 48 -17.56 -17.27 10.59
C GLU A 48 -18.24 -18.12 9.50
N LYS A 49 -17.50 -18.91 8.72
CA LYS A 49 -18.01 -19.73 7.60
C LYS A 49 -18.82 -18.90 6.57
N LEU A 50 -18.43 -17.64 6.37
CA LEU A 50 -19.08 -16.77 5.42
C LEU A 50 -18.62 -17.05 3.97
N PRO A 51 -19.48 -16.80 2.98
CA PRO A 51 -19.13 -16.99 1.58
C PRO A 51 -18.00 -16.03 1.18
N THR A 52 -16.96 -16.58 0.55
CA THR A 52 -15.78 -15.83 0.07
C THR A 52 -16.15 -14.76 -0.95
N ASN A 53 -17.24 -14.93 -1.69
CA ASN A 53 -17.68 -13.98 -2.71
C ASN A 53 -17.88 -12.54 -2.19
N ILE A 54 -18.30 -12.39 -0.92
CA ILE A 54 -18.44 -11.07 -0.30
C ILE A 54 -17.08 -10.47 0.04
N LEU A 55 -16.12 -11.30 0.46
CA LEU A 55 -14.76 -10.87 0.74
C LEU A 55 -14.08 -10.35 -0.52
N ASP A 56 -14.21 -11.06 -1.64
CA ASP A 56 -13.68 -10.65 -2.94
C ASP A 56 -14.28 -9.31 -3.37
N THR A 57 -15.61 -9.17 -3.31
CA THR A 57 -16.32 -7.92 -3.65
C THR A 57 -15.86 -6.75 -2.78
N LEU A 58 -15.70 -6.96 -1.47
CA LEU A 58 -15.25 -5.93 -0.54
C LEU A 58 -13.82 -5.48 -0.86
N LEU A 59 -12.94 -6.42 -1.20
CA LEU A 59 -11.55 -6.14 -1.53
C LEU A 59 -11.43 -5.34 -2.84
N TYR A 60 -12.15 -5.73 -3.89
CA TYR A 60 -12.16 -4.99 -5.15
C TYR A 60 -12.77 -3.60 -4.99
N SER A 61 -13.85 -3.47 -4.21
CA SER A 61 -14.45 -2.17 -3.89
C SER A 61 -13.49 -1.26 -3.13
N LEU A 62 -12.78 -1.80 -2.13
CA LEU A 62 -11.77 -1.07 -1.36
C LEU A 62 -10.60 -0.60 -2.25
N LEU A 63 -10.07 -1.48 -3.10
CA LEU A 63 -8.99 -1.13 -4.04
C LEU A 63 -9.44 -0.03 -5.02
N GLY A 64 -10.66 -0.16 -5.56
CA GLY A 64 -11.25 0.85 -6.45
C GLY A 64 -11.46 2.19 -5.76
N ALA A 65 -12.08 2.19 -4.58
CA ALA A 65 -12.30 3.39 -3.77
C ALA A 65 -10.98 4.06 -3.37
N THR A 66 -9.94 3.27 -3.07
CA THR A 66 -8.61 3.79 -2.74
C THR A 66 -7.97 4.46 -3.95
N LEU A 67 -8.04 3.85 -5.14
CA LEU A 67 -7.45 4.43 -6.35
C LEU A 67 -8.16 5.72 -6.75
N VAL A 68 -9.50 5.72 -6.70
CA VAL A 68 -10.32 6.90 -6.97
C VAL A 68 -10.08 7.98 -5.93
N GLY A 69 -10.09 7.63 -4.64
CA GLY A 69 -9.84 8.55 -3.53
C GLY A 69 -8.45 9.17 -3.57
N ALA A 70 -7.41 8.40 -3.90
CA ALA A 70 -6.06 8.90 -4.09
C ALA A 70 -5.99 9.93 -5.23
N ARG A 71 -6.78 9.75 -6.30
CA ARG A 71 -6.84 10.71 -7.40
C ARG A 71 -7.63 11.96 -7.05
N LEU A 72 -8.77 11.82 -6.38
CA LEU A 72 -9.59 12.94 -5.92
C LEU A 72 -8.86 13.79 -4.88
N GLY A 73 -8.20 13.17 -3.91
CA GLY A 73 -7.42 13.89 -2.89
C GLY A 73 -6.17 14.58 -3.41
N HIS A 74 -5.67 14.22 -4.60
CA HIS A 74 -4.58 14.94 -5.27
C HIS A 74 -5.07 16.13 -6.09
N CYS A 75 -6.36 16.15 -6.47
CA CYS A 75 -6.98 17.22 -7.25
C CYS A 75 -7.72 18.26 -6.40
N LEU A 76 -7.77 18.08 -5.07
CA LEU A 76 -8.40 19.00 -4.13
C LEU A 76 -7.37 19.88 -3.41
#